data_AF-A0A9P0HKT4-F1
#
_entry.id   AF-A0A9P0HKT4-F1
#
_cell.length_a   1.000
_cell.length_b   1.000
_cell.length_c   1.000
_cell.angle_alpha   90.00
_cell.angle_beta   90.00
_cell.angle_gamma   90.00
#
_symmetry.space_group_name_H-M   'P 1'
#
loop_
_entity.id
_entity.type
_entity.pdbx_description
1 polymer ?
#
loop_
_entity_poly.entity_id
_entity_poly.type
_entity_poly.pdbx_seq_one_letter_code
_entity_poly.pdbx_strand_id
1 'polypeptide(L)'
;MDPHPNDTAEREAPGSLGLALSFTVGKRAGFGVPSADNRDYWYELGRAAVTKRAEGSDPRLKAKNMVLLIADGLGVTTNTAARVFKGQRLGNTGEEAVLLWDDFPAIALTKRERERERERERERERERERE
;
A
#
# COMPACT_ATOMS: atom_id res chain seq x y z
N MET A 1 -66.01 -11.83 -18.03
CA MET A 1 -66.34 -12.19 -19.43
C MET A 1 -65.22 -11.61 -20.25
N ASP A 2 -64.13 -12.37 -20.36
CA ASP A 2 -63.00 -11.93 -21.17
C ASP A 2 -63.28 -12.28 -22.63
N PRO A 3 -62.93 -11.38 -23.54
CA PRO A 3 -62.33 -11.83 -24.79
C PRO A 3 -60.88 -11.35 -24.91
N HIS A 4 -60.07 -12.35 -25.28
CA HIS A 4 -58.66 -12.34 -25.66
C HIS A 4 -58.42 -11.45 -26.92
N PRO A 5 -57.16 -11.09 -27.22
CA PRO A 5 -56.75 -10.10 -28.19
C PRO A 5 -56.56 -10.70 -29.59
N ASN A 6 -56.52 -9.81 -30.58
CA ASN A 6 -55.45 -9.68 -31.57
C ASN A 6 -56.06 -9.14 -32.87
N ASP A 7 -55.98 -7.83 -33.06
CA ASP A 7 -55.83 -7.29 -34.40
C ASP A 7 -54.55 -6.46 -34.42
N THR A 8 -53.68 -6.91 -35.29
CA THR A 8 -52.31 -6.50 -35.52
C THR A 8 -52.21 -5.18 -36.24
N ALA A 9 -51.12 -4.50 -35.91
CA ALA A 9 -50.30 -3.66 -36.78
C ALA A 9 -50.74 -2.20 -37.00
N GLU A 10 -49.69 -1.38 -37.01
CA GLU A 10 -49.62 0.00 -37.50
C GLU A 10 -50.10 1.08 -36.51
N ARG A 11 -49.27 1.27 -35.47
CA ARG A 11 -49.08 2.60 -34.89
C ARG A 11 -47.63 3.03 -35.06
N GLU A 12 -47.45 3.92 -36.02
CA GLU A 12 -46.36 4.88 -36.13
C GLU A 12 -45.96 5.44 -34.75
N ALA A 13 -44.71 5.19 -34.34
CA ALA A 13 -44.10 5.88 -33.20
C ALA A 13 -43.07 6.89 -33.74
N PRO A 14 -43.30 8.20 -33.60
CA PRO A 14 -42.34 9.22 -34.01
C PRO A 14 -41.20 9.35 -32.99
N GLY A 15 -39.97 9.47 -33.51
CA GLY A 15 -38.84 10.07 -32.80
C GLY A 15 -37.91 9.12 -32.06
N SER A 16 -36.97 8.51 -32.77
CA SER A 16 -35.77 7.93 -32.14
C SER A 16 -34.83 9.06 -31.67
N LEU A 17 -35.00 9.53 -30.43
CA LEU A 17 -33.94 10.31 -29.77
C LEU A 17 -32.87 9.33 -29.25
N GLY A 18 -31.87 9.05 -30.09
CA GLY A 18 -30.65 8.40 -29.67
C GLY A 18 -29.83 9.34 -28.79
N LEU A 19 -29.92 9.20 -27.47
CA LEU A 19 -29.00 9.86 -26.55
C LEU A 19 -27.70 9.05 -26.51
N ALA A 20 -26.76 9.40 -27.38
CA ALA A 20 -25.39 8.89 -27.30
C ALA A 20 -24.73 9.47 -26.04
N LEU A 21 -24.60 8.65 -24.99
CA LEU A 21 -23.85 9.00 -23.79
C LEU A 21 -22.35 8.95 -24.15
N SER A 22 -21.80 10.05 -24.65
CA SER A 22 -20.35 10.18 -24.81
C SER A 22 -19.69 10.16 -23.43
N PHE A 23 -19.04 9.04 -23.10
CA PHE A 23 -18.06 9.01 -22.00
C PHE A 23 -16.86 9.85 -22.43
N THR A 24 -16.84 11.13 -22.08
CA THR A 24 -15.60 11.87 -22.05
C THR A 24 -14.76 11.27 -20.94
N VAL A 25 -13.66 10.59 -21.30
CA VAL A 25 -12.59 10.30 -20.34
C VAL A 25 -12.04 11.65 -19.92
N GLY A 26 -12.56 12.17 -18.80
CA GLY A 26 -12.03 13.35 -18.15
C GLY A 26 -10.55 13.11 -17.89
N LYS A 27 -9.71 14.02 -18.37
CA LYS A 27 -8.30 14.12 -18.02
C LYS A 27 -8.22 13.95 -16.50
N ARG A 28 -7.71 12.81 -16.02
CA ARG A 28 -7.45 12.64 -14.58
C ARG A 28 -6.55 13.80 -14.21
N ALA A 29 -7.08 14.75 -13.43
CA ALA A 29 -6.22 15.67 -12.72
C ALA A 29 -5.27 14.76 -11.94
N GLY A 30 -4.01 14.71 -12.35
CA GLY A 30 -2.99 14.14 -11.50
C GLY A 30 -3.14 14.89 -10.18
N PHE A 31 -3.52 14.17 -9.13
CA PHE A 31 -3.44 14.71 -7.79
C PHE A 31 -1.97 15.02 -7.58
N GLY A 32 -1.61 16.27 -7.83
CA GLY A 32 -0.26 16.76 -7.65
C GLY A 32 0.07 16.55 -6.19
N VAL A 33 1.06 15.71 -5.92
CA VAL A 33 1.79 15.74 -4.66
C VAL A 33 2.10 17.22 -4.40
N PRO A 34 1.79 17.78 -3.20
CA PRO A 34 2.23 19.12 -2.84
C PRO A 34 3.68 19.24 -3.26
N SER A 35 4.01 20.23 -4.10
CA SER A 35 5.32 20.32 -4.73
C SER A 35 6.38 20.02 -3.68
N ALA A 36 7.26 19.05 -3.95
CA ALA A 36 8.38 18.75 -3.05
C ALA A 36 9.21 20.01 -2.73
N ASP A 37 9.08 21.06 -3.55
CA ASP A 37 9.70 22.37 -3.36
C ASP A 37 8.97 23.28 -2.34
N ASN A 38 7.83 22.88 -1.79
CA ASN A 38 7.12 23.64 -0.77
C ASN A 38 7.68 23.37 0.63
N ARG A 39 8.47 24.32 1.14
CA ARG A 39 9.05 24.27 2.49
C ARG A 39 7.99 24.10 3.59
N ASP A 40 6.90 24.87 3.53
CA ASP A 40 5.93 24.91 4.61
C ASP A 40 5.19 23.57 4.74
N TYR A 41 4.98 22.87 3.61
CA TYR A 41 4.46 21.50 3.61
C TYR A 41 5.34 20.54 4.43
N TRP A 42 6.64 20.53 4.18
CA TRP A 42 7.56 19.65 4.91
C TRP A 42 7.69 20.03 6.39
N TYR A 43 7.64 21.33 6.70
CA TYR A 43 7.66 21.81 8.08
C TYR A 43 6.44 21.31 8.86
N GLU A 44 5.25 21.44 8.28
CA GLU A 44 4.01 20.99 8.89
C GLU A 44 3.94 19.47 9.05
N LEU A 45 4.40 18.72 8.04
CA LEU A 45 4.48 17.26 8.12
C LEU A 45 5.43 16.81 9.25
N GLY A 46 6.60 17.45 9.36
CA GLY A 46 7.56 17.16 10.43
C GLY A 46 7.02 17.52 11.81
N ARG A 47 6.36 18.68 11.94
CA ARG A 47 5.72 19.11 13.19
C ARG A 47 4.68 18.09 13.65
N ALA A 48 3.79 17.67 12.75
CA ALA A 48 2.77 16.66 13.04
C ALA A 48 3.39 15.31 13.47
N ALA A 49 4.47 14.88 12.82
CA ALA A 49 5.17 13.63 13.17
C ALA A 49 5.78 13.67 14.59
N VAL A 50 6.36 14.81 15.00
CA VAL A 50 6.90 15.00 16.35
C VAL A 50 5.78 15.00 17.39
N THR A 51 4.68 15.74 17.14
CA THR A 51 3.52 15.78 18.03
C THR A 51 2.93 14.38 18.24
N LYS A 52 2.67 13.64 17.15
CA LYS A 52 2.17 12.26 17.20
C LYS A 52 3.06 11.35 18.05
N ARG A 53 4.39 11.53 17.99
CA ARG A 53 5.33 10.70 18.76
C ARG A 53 5.42 11.09 20.24
N ALA A 54 5.18 12.36 20.56
CA ALA A 54 5.17 12.85 21.93
C ALA A 54 3.98 12.33 22.76
N GLU A 55 2.87 11.99 22.11
CA GLU A 55 1.68 11.41 22.77
C GLU A 55 1.97 10.08 23.47
N GLY A 56 2.98 9.34 23.01
CA GLY A 56 3.52 8.15 23.68
C GLY A 56 2.52 7.00 23.86
N SER A 57 2.98 5.92 24.49
CA SER A 57 2.11 4.83 24.95
C SER A 57 2.44 4.56 26.42
N ASP A 58 1.43 4.29 27.26
CA ASP A 58 1.65 4.05 28.69
C ASP A 58 2.40 2.71 28.89
N PRO A 59 3.65 2.73 29.39
CA PRO A 59 4.47 1.53 29.54
C PRO A 59 3.93 0.55 30.59
N ARG A 60 2.92 0.94 31.38
CA ARG A 60 2.31 0.10 32.42
C ARG A 60 1.23 -0.83 31.87
N LEU A 61 0.82 -0.66 30.61
CA LEU A 61 -0.19 -1.51 29.98
C LEU A 61 0.38 -2.90 29.70
N LYS A 62 -0.20 -3.93 30.34
CA LYS A 62 0.14 -5.33 30.08
C LYS A 62 -0.71 -5.88 28.93
N ALA A 63 -0.04 -6.42 27.92
CA ALA A 63 -0.73 -7.07 26.79
C ALA A 63 -1.44 -8.35 27.25
N LYS A 64 -2.71 -8.52 26.85
CA LYS A 64 -3.49 -9.75 27.07
C LYS A 64 -3.27 -10.78 25.96
N ASN A 65 -3.04 -10.31 24.73
CA ASN A 65 -2.93 -11.11 23.52
C ASN A 65 -1.67 -10.71 22.75
N MET A 66 -1.12 -11.65 21.97
CA MET A 66 0.02 -11.40 21.08
C MET A 66 -0.31 -11.90 19.67
N VAL A 67 -0.08 -11.05 18.68
CA VAL A 67 -0.15 -11.39 17.26
C VAL A 67 1.21 -11.11 16.65
N LEU A 68 1.81 -12.12 16.02
CA LEU A 68 3.10 -12.02 15.33
C LEU A 68 2.88 -12.23 13.84
N LEU A 69 3.23 -11.21 13.05
CA LEU A 69 3.20 -11.27 11.58
C LEU A 69 4.63 -11.53 11.08
N ILE A 70 4.84 -12.67 10.42
CA ILE A 70 6.12 -13.03 9.80
C ILE A 70 5.92 -13.02 8.29
N ALA A 71 6.77 -12.28 7.59
CA ALA A 71 6.83 -12.28 6.15
C ALA A 71 8.24 -12.70 5.70
N ASP A 72 8.32 -13.81 4.96
CA ASP A 72 9.58 -14.24 4.36
C ASP A 72 9.97 -13.27 3.22
N GLY A 73 11.25 -12.92 3.13
CA GLY A 73 11.76 -12.00 2.11
C GLY A 73 11.37 -10.53 2.29
N LEU A 74 10.66 -10.14 3.36
CA LEU A 74 10.30 -8.73 3.62
C LEU A 74 11.46 -7.96 4.28
N GLY A 75 12.54 -7.75 3.51
CA GLY A 75 13.63 -6.85 3.88
C GLY A 75 13.28 -5.38 3.67
N VAL A 76 14.23 -4.49 3.99
CA VAL A 76 14.07 -3.03 3.80
C VAL A 76 13.76 -2.68 2.34
N THR A 77 14.45 -3.30 1.39
CA THR A 77 14.24 -3.07 -0.04
C THR A 77 12.86 -3.52 -0.51
N THR A 78 12.44 -4.73 -0.13
CA THR A 78 11.11 -5.26 -0.46
C THR A 78 10.00 -4.42 0.17
N ASN A 79 10.20 -3.92 1.40
CA ASN A 79 9.26 -3.03 2.07
C ASN A 79 9.07 -1.71 1.30
N THR A 80 10.17 -1.06 0.89
CA THR A 80 10.11 0.16 0.06
C THR A 80 9.48 -0.09 -1.31
N ALA A 81 9.84 -1.19 -1.99
CA ALA A 81 9.23 -1.55 -3.26
C ALA A 81 7.72 -1.76 -3.14
N ALA A 82 7.27 -2.40 -2.05
CA ALA A 82 5.85 -2.58 -1.77
C ALA A 82 5.11 -1.25 -1.54
N ARG A 83 5.73 -0.27 -0.85
CA ARG A 83 5.18 1.09 -0.71
C ARG A 83 4.98 1.76 -2.07
N VAL A 84 6.05 1.83 -2.87
CA VAL A 84 6.01 2.46 -4.20
C VAL A 84 4.95 1.81 -5.07
N PHE A 85 4.94 0.47 -5.11
CA PHE A 85 3.96 -0.28 -5.89
C PHE A 85 2.52 -0.02 -5.41
N LYS A 86 2.29 0.06 -4.09
CA LYS A 86 0.97 0.42 -3.54
C LYS A 86 0.53 1.80 -4.00
N GLY A 87 1.39 2.82 -3.90
CA GLY A 87 1.03 4.19 -4.31
C GLY A 87 0.76 4.28 -5.82
N GLN A 88 1.56 3.62 -6.64
CA GLN A 88 1.34 3.54 -8.10
C GLN A 88 0.02 2.84 -8.45
N ARG A 89 -0.34 1.76 -7.74
CA ARG A 89 -1.64 1.08 -7.90
C ARG A 89 -2.82 1.98 -7.58
N LEU A 90 -2.63 2.98 -6.72
CA LEU A 90 -3.63 4.01 -6.38
C LEU A 90 -3.59 5.23 -7.32
N GLY A 91 -2.68 5.24 -8.31
CA GLY A 91 -2.54 6.33 -9.27
C GLY A 91 -1.68 7.50 -8.81
N ASN A 92 -0.94 7.34 -7.71
CA ASN A 92 0.00 8.34 -7.20
C ASN A 92 1.44 8.05 -7.67
N THR A 93 2.40 8.88 -7.26
CA THR A 93 3.84 8.73 -7.59
C THR A 93 4.47 7.48 -6.97
N GLY A 94 4.02 7.07 -5.78
CA GLY A 94 4.45 5.84 -5.12
C GLY A 94 5.12 6.05 -3.77
N GLU A 95 6.11 6.94 -3.71
CA GLU A 95 7.00 7.10 -2.55
C GLU A 95 6.28 7.60 -1.28
N GLU A 96 5.18 8.32 -1.46
CA GLU A 96 4.33 8.85 -0.41
C GLU A 96 3.41 7.80 0.24
N ALA A 97 3.28 6.61 -0.36
CA ALA A 97 2.42 5.58 0.17
C ALA A 97 3.02 4.90 1.41
N VAL A 98 2.17 4.72 2.42
CA VAL A 98 2.50 4.01 3.66
C VAL A 98 1.83 2.63 3.68
N LEU A 99 2.50 1.63 4.24
CA LEU A 99 1.94 0.32 4.57
C LEU A 99 1.37 0.32 5.99
N LEU A 100 0.53 -0.66 6.32
CA LEU A 100 -0.16 -0.71 7.62
C LEU A 100 0.83 -0.72 8.80
N TRP A 101 1.94 -1.43 8.68
CA TRP A 101 2.95 -1.52 9.74
C TRP A 101 3.90 -0.31 9.79
N ASP A 102 3.84 0.61 8.82
CA ASP A 102 4.66 1.84 8.88
C ASP A 102 4.14 2.81 9.94
N ASP A 103 2.86 2.68 10.31
CA ASP A 103 2.22 3.43 11.39
C ASP A 103 2.44 2.81 12.78
N PHE A 104 3.14 1.67 12.88
CA PHE A 104 3.43 1.07 14.18
C PHE A 104 4.35 1.99 14.99
N PRO A 105 4.11 2.12 16.32
CA PRO A 105 4.77 3.14 17.13
C PRO A 105 6.27 2.86 17.35
N ALA A 106 6.71 1.61 17.15
CA ALA A 106 8.08 1.16 17.39
C ALA A 106 8.62 0.37 16.19
N ILE A 107 9.90 0.61 15.89
CA ILE A 107 10.68 -0.13 14.89
C ILE A 107 11.99 -0.59 15.53
N ALA A 108 12.46 -1.76 15.14
CA ALA A 108 13.76 -2.28 15.53
C ALA A 108 14.41 -2.98 14.33
N LEU A 109 15.75 -2.99 14.30
CA LEU A 109 16.51 -3.75 13.31
C LEU A 109 16.95 -5.08 13.92
N THR A 110 16.81 -6.15 13.14
CA THR A 110 17.27 -7.49 13.53
C THR A 110 18.52 -7.84 12.75
N LYS A 111 19.58 -8.25 13.47
CA LYS A 111 20.78 -8.79 12.85
C LYS A 111 20.51 -10.21 12.38
N ARG A 112 20.69 -10.48 11.08
CA ARG A 112 20.63 -11.83 10.52
C ARG A 112 22.05 -12.32 10.27
N GLU A 113 22.66 -12.97 11.25
CA GLU A 113 23.98 -13.59 11.08
C GLU A 113 23.83 -14.95 10.40
N ARG A 114 23.73 -14.98 9.07
CA ARG A 114 23.88 -16.24 8.31
C ARG A 114 25.32 -16.52 7.87
N GLU A 115 26.22 -15.53 7.96
CA GLU A 115 27.60 -15.66 7.47
C GLU A 115 28.55 -16.29 8.48
N ARG A 116 28.39 -16.00 9.78
CA ARG A 116 29.28 -16.56 10.81
C ARG A 116 29.16 -18.08 10.96
N GLU A 117 27.98 -18.64 10.72
CA GLU A 117 27.81 -20.10 10.72
C GLU A 117 28.41 -20.73 9.47
N ARG A 118 28.23 -20.10 8.31
CA ARG A 118 28.81 -20.58 7.04
C ARG A 118 30.33 -20.49 7.02
N GLU A 119 30.92 -19.48 7.65
CA GLU A 119 32.38 -19.37 7.80
C GLU A 119 32.92 -20.45 8.75
N ARG A 120 32.24 -20.70 9.87
CA ARG A 120 32.60 -21.77 10.80
C ARG A 120 32.49 -23.15 10.17
N GLU A 121 31.47 -23.39 9.35
CA GLU A 121 31.34 -24.65 8.61
C GLU A 121 32.45 -24.80 7.56
N ARG A 122 32.76 -23.73 6.82
CA ARG A 122 33.86 -23.74 5.85
C ARG A 122 35.23 -23.94 6.50
N GLU A 123 35.45 -23.38 7.69
CA GLU A 123 36.68 -23.63 8.46
C GLU A 123 36.76 -25.08 8.93
N ARG A 124 35.67 -25.64 9.45
CA ARG A 124 35.60 -27.04 9.85
C ARG A 124 35.79 -28.01 8.69
N GLU A 125 35.27 -27.71 7.51
CA GLU A 125 35.52 -28.51 6.30
C GLU A 125 36.99 -28.43 5.88
N ARG A 126 37.60 -27.24 5.90
CA ARG A 126 39.03 -27.07 5.60
C ARG A 126 39.95 -27.78 6.59
N GLU A 127 39.56 -27.91 7.84
CA GLU A 127 40.31 -28.67 8.85
C GLU A 127 40.22 -30.17 8.58
N ARG A 128 39.03 -30.68 8.22
CA ARG A 128 38.83 -32.10 7.87
C ARG A 128 39.55 -32.53 6.60
N GLU A 129 39.74 -31.62 5.64
CA GLU A 129 40.52 -31.89 4.42
C GLU A 129 42.04 -31.89 4.64
N ARG A 130 42.51 -31.43 5.81
CA ARG A 130 43.93 -31.38 6.18
C ARG A 130 44.38 -32.58 7.02
N GLU A 131 43.46 -33.41 7.49
CA GLU A 131 43.70 -34.69 8.17
C GLU A 131 43.71 -35.85 7.17
#